data_AF-A0A517L0B0-F1
#
_entry.id   AF-A0A517L0B0-F1
#
_cell.length_a   1.000
_cell.length_b   1.000
_cell.length_c   1.000
_cell.angle_alpha   90.00
_cell.angle_beta   90.00
_cell.angle_gamma   90.00
#
_symmetry.space_group_name_H-M   'P 1'
#
loop_
_entity.id
_entity.type
_entity.pdbx_description
1 polymer ?
#
loop_
_entity_poly.entity_id
_entity_poly.type
_entity_poly.pdbx_seq_one_letter_code
_entity_poly.pdbx_strand_id
1 'polypeptide(L)'
;MKLSSILAFLTTIISVSADAYEFCCCHHKHNCHIDSTAKVVNKTKEWGWQWEMAKGDFYNKDHGGISPYPSCSECYAHDLVGLIGVKQMNNMCKDYGEKGYGDSQCWNLHH
;
A
#
# COMPACT_ATOMS: atom_id res chain seq x y z
N MET A 1 -12.27 -34.97 -30.94
CA MET A 1 -12.32 -33.89 -29.94
C MET A 1 -11.40 -34.27 -28.79
N LYS A 2 -10.24 -33.61 -28.64
CA LYS A 2 -9.34 -33.78 -27.49
C LYS A 2 -9.17 -32.40 -26.89
N LEU A 3 -10.03 -32.10 -25.92
CA LEU A 3 -10.08 -30.84 -25.19
C LEU A 3 -9.23 -30.97 -23.94
N SER A 4 -8.56 -29.86 -23.62
CA SER A 4 -8.21 -29.44 -22.26
C SER A 4 -7.02 -30.14 -21.61
N SER A 5 -5.82 -29.64 -21.90
CA SER A 5 -4.71 -29.63 -20.94
C SER A 5 -3.86 -28.39 -21.15
N ILE A 6 -4.47 -27.22 -20.91
CA ILE A 6 -3.72 -26.01 -20.60
C ILE A 6 -4.44 -25.41 -19.40
N LEU A 7 -4.20 -25.99 -18.21
CA LEU A 7 -4.27 -25.20 -17.00
C LEU A 7 -3.14 -24.18 -17.14
N ALA A 8 -3.46 -23.07 -17.80
CA ALA A 8 -2.64 -21.88 -17.78
C ALA A 8 -2.50 -21.52 -16.31
N PHE A 9 -1.27 -21.65 -15.82
CA PHE A 9 -0.83 -21.05 -14.57
C PHE A 9 -1.23 -19.57 -14.64
N LEU A 10 -2.39 -19.25 -14.06
CA LEU A 10 -2.77 -17.89 -13.67
C LEU A 10 -1.90 -17.52 -12.47
N THR A 11 -0.58 -17.50 -12.66
CA THR A 11 0.29 -16.63 -11.90
C THR A 11 -0.01 -15.24 -12.45
N THR A 12 -1.09 -14.63 -11.97
CA THR A 12 -1.27 -13.18 -12.03
C THR A 12 -0.09 -12.59 -11.28
N ILE A 13 1.01 -12.41 -12.01
CA ILE A 13 2.07 -11.49 -11.66
C ILE A 13 1.36 -10.15 -11.66
N ILE A 14 0.89 -9.75 -10.48
CA ILE A 14 0.45 -8.40 -10.24
C ILE A 14 1.71 -7.59 -10.52
N SER A 15 1.72 -6.95 -11.68
CA SER A 15 2.80 -6.09 -12.13
C SER A 15 2.90 -4.97 -11.11
N VAL A 16 3.74 -5.16 -10.09
CA VAL A 16 4.21 -4.08 -9.24
C VAL A 16 4.84 -3.08 -10.20
N SER A 17 4.23 -1.90 -10.28
CA SER A 17 4.72 -0.83 -11.13
C SER A 17 6.21 -0.59 -10.86
N ALA A 18 6.96 -0.17 -11.88
CA ALA A 18 8.38 0.14 -11.79
C ALA A 18 8.75 1.08 -10.62
N ASP A 19 7.78 1.85 -10.13
CA ASP A 19 7.87 2.62 -8.89
C ASP A 19 7.16 1.86 -7.75
N ALA A 20 7.95 1.16 -6.95
CA ALA A 20 7.54 0.51 -5.72
C ALA A 20 8.20 1.21 -4.51
N TYR A 21 7.44 1.33 -3.42
CA TYR A 21 7.79 2.17 -2.30
C TYR A 21 7.62 1.45 -0.96
N GLU A 22 8.41 1.85 0.03
CA GLU A 22 8.34 1.29 1.38
C GLU A 22 7.03 1.66 2.07
N PHE A 23 6.59 2.90 1.88
CA PHE A 23 5.39 3.42 2.52
C PHE A 23 4.48 4.09 1.50
N CYS A 24 3.19 3.89 1.70
CA CYS A 24 2.16 4.54 0.94
C CYS A 24 0.95 4.91 1.80
N CYS A 25 0.18 5.92 1.40
CA CYS A 25 -1.12 6.22 1.98
C CYS A 25 -2.14 6.57 0.90
N CYS A 26 -3.41 6.38 1.22
CA CYS A 26 -4.48 7.04 0.47
C CYS A 26 -4.49 8.52 0.86
N HIS A 27 -4.61 9.42 -0.11
CA HIS A 27 -4.56 10.86 0.16
C HIS A 27 -5.55 11.66 -0.68
N HIS A 28 -5.76 12.91 -0.27
CA HIS A 28 -6.40 13.94 -1.07
C HIS A 28 -5.61 15.23 -0.91
N LYS A 29 -5.19 15.86 -2.03
CA LYS A 29 -4.46 17.14 -2.05
C LYS A 29 -3.33 17.21 -0.99
N HIS A 30 -2.53 16.13 -0.89
CA HIS A 30 -1.38 15.98 0.03
C HIS A 30 -1.68 15.64 1.50
N ASN A 31 -2.94 15.37 1.87
CA ASN A 31 -3.25 14.87 3.21
C ASN A 31 -3.52 13.36 3.16
N CYS A 32 -2.65 12.57 3.80
CA CYS A 32 -2.91 11.16 4.03
C CYS A 32 -4.18 10.98 4.87
N HIS A 33 -5.00 10.01 4.48
CA HIS A 33 -6.25 9.69 5.14
C HIS A 33 -6.13 8.32 5.80
N ILE A 34 -6.07 8.31 7.13
CA ILE A 34 -5.86 7.10 7.95
C ILE A 34 -6.92 6.07 7.64
N ASP A 35 -8.20 6.45 7.70
CA ASP A 35 -9.32 5.51 7.58
C ASP A 35 -9.38 4.87 6.19
N SER A 36 -9.07 5.63 5.13
CA SER A 36 -8.97 5.08 3.77
C SER A 36 -7.82 4.08 3.66
N THR A 37 -6.66 4.44 4.22
CA THR A 37 -5.47 3.58 4.18
C THR A 37 -5.68 2.29 4.98
N ALA A 38 -6.31 2.39 6.16
CA ALA A 38 -6.67 1.25 6.98
C ALA A 38 -7.69 0.33 6.31
N LYS A 39 -8.68 0.87 5.57
CA LYS A 39 -9.60 0.07 4.75
C LYS A 39 -8.88 -0.69 3.66
N VAL A 40 -7.94 -0.04 2.95
CA VAL A 40 -7.08 -0.71 1.97
C VAL A 40 -6.27 -1.83 2.62
N VAL A 41 -5.56 -1.55 3.72
CA VAL A 41 -4.77 -2.56 4.45
C VAL A 41 -5.62 -3.73 4.93
N ASN A 42 -6.83 -3.48 5.42
CA ASN A 42 -7.74 -4.55 5.82
C ASN A 42 -8.19 -5.38 4.61
N LYS A 43 -8.42 -4.74 3.45
CA LYS A 43 -8.82 -5.43 2.24
C LYS A 43 -7.71 -6.31 1.68
N THR A 44 -6.46 -5.86 1.72
CA THR A 44 -5.32 -6.64 1.21
C THR A 44 -5.06 -7.91 2.00
N LYS A 45 -5.40 -7.93 3.30
CA LYS A 45 -5.36 -9.15 4.14
C LYS A 45 -6.30 -10.24 3.64
N GLU A 46 -7.46 -9.88 3.08
CA GLU A 46 -8.39 -10.86 2.47
C GLU A 46 -7.77 -11.56 1.25
N TRP A 47 -6.75 -10.97 0.65
CA TRP A 47 -6.00 -11.53 -0.49
C TRP A 47 -4.65 -12.13 -0.09
N GLY A 48 -4.37 -12.21 1.20
CA GLY A 48 -3.14 -12.79 1.75
C GLY A 48 -1.90 -11.91 1.61
N TRP A 49 -2.02 -10.62 1.28
CA TRP A 49 -0.88 -9.71 1.35
C TRP A 49 -0.61 -9.32 2.80
N GLN A 50 0.66 -9.07 3.13
CA GLN A 50 1.11 -8.78 4.49
C GLN A 50 1.29 -7.27 4.71
N TRP A 51 0.32 -6.48 4.24
CA TRP A 51 0.35 -5.04 4.48
C TRP A 51 -0.09 -4.74 5.90
N GLU A 52 0.60 -3.81 6.54
CA GLU A 52 0.27 -3.29 7.86
C GLU A 52 0.21 -1.77 7.87
N MET A 53 -0.54 -1.23 8.81
CA MET A 53 -0.46 0.19 9.15
C MET A 53 0.83 0.40 9.94
N ALA A 54 1.70 1.29 9.47
CA ALA A 54 2.90 1.71 10.18
C ALA A 54 2.48 2.30 11.53
N LYS A 55 3.10 1.81 12.60
CA LYS A 55 2.86 2.28 13.97
C LYS A 55 3.80 3.44 14.28
N GLY A 56 3.44 4.35 15.18
CA GLY A 56 4.33 5.46 15.56
C GLY A 56 5.72 5.00 16.03
N ASP A 57 5.78 3.84 16.69
CA ASP A 57 7.04 3.22 17.13
C ASP A 57 7.95 2.75 15.99
N PHE A 58 7.38 2.45 14.82
CA PHE A 58 8.13 2.01 13.64
C PHE A 58 9.12 3.11 13.19
N TYR A 59 8.65 4.36 13.15
CA TYR A 59 9.50 5.51 12.82
C TYR A 59 10.51 5.83 13.92
N ASN A 60 10.14 5.64 15.19
CA ASN A 60 11.00 5.97 16.33
C ASN A 60 12.16 4.97 16.52
N LYS A 61 11.92 3.68 16.31
CA LYS A 61 12.94 2.64 16.54
C LYS A 61 13.86 2.42 15.36
N ASP A 62 13.31 2.43 14.14
CA ASP A 62 14.07 2.05 12.95
C ASP A 62 14.62 3.28 12.19
N HIS A 63 14.09 4.48 12.45
CA HIS A 63 14.35 5.67 11.62
C HIS A 63 14.56 6.98 12.39
N GLY A 64 14.88 6.93 13.69
CA GLY A 64 15.22 8.11 14.49
C GLY A 64 14.07 9.11 14.68
N GLY A 65 12.82 8.67 14.52
CA GLY A 65 11.61 9.47 14.73
C GLY A 65 11.20 10.36 13.57
N ILE A 66 11.81 10.21 12.39
CA ILE A 66 11.51 11.05 11.22
C ILE A 66 10.38 10.40 10.40
N SER A 67 9.15 10.89 10.60
CA SER A 67 8.05 10.68 9.66
C SER A 67 8.09 11.79 8.59
N PRO A 68 7.98 11.48 7.29
CA PRO A 68 7.94 12.49 6.24
C PRO A 68 6.72 13.42 6.34
N TYR A 69 5.65 12.97 7.01
CA TYR A 69 4.59 13.85 7.50
C TYR A 69 4.40 13.62 9.01
N PRO A 70 4.99 14.47 9.88
CA PRO A 70 4.91 14.29 11.33
C PRO A 70 3.47 14.40 11.88
N SER A 71 2.56 15.03 11.13
CA SER A 71 1.13 15.06 11.43
C SER A 71 0.41 13.72 11.18
N CYS A 72 1.10 12.73 10.61
CA CYS A 72 0.50 11.49 10.10
C CYS A 72 1.37 10.24 10.30
N SER A 73 2.13 10.16 11.41
CA SER A 73 3.05 9.04 11.70
C SER A 73 2.42 7.64 11.72
N GLU A 74 1.09 7.54 11.75
CA GLU A 74 0.35 6.27 11.79
C GLU A 74 -0.59 6.08 10.58
N CYS A 75 -0.39 6.87 9.52
CA CYS A 75 -1.32 6.95 8.39
C CYS A 75 -0.93 6.09 7.19
N TYR A 76 0.07 5.24 7.35
CA TYR A 76 0.81 4.69 6.22
C TYR A 76 0.68 3.18 6.17
N ALA A 77 0.42 2.64 4.99
CA ALA A 77 0.59 1.24 4.70
C ALA A 77 2.06 0.96 4.38
N HIS A 78 2.56 -0.18 4.86
CA HIS A 78 3.82 -0.78 4.42
C HIS A 78 3.63 -2.28 4.25
N ASP A 79 4.41 -2.90 3.39
CA ASP A 79 4.40 -4.35 3.19
C ASP A 79 5.49 -5.00 4.05
N LEU A 80 5.13 -5.97 4.89
CA LEU A 80 6.09 -6.68 5.74
C LEU A 80 7.09 -7.53 4.97
N VAL A 81 6.77 -7.89 3.72
CA VAL A 81 7.60 -8.81 2.90
C VAL A 81 8.13 -8.16 1.63
N GLY A 82 7.90 -6.86 1.42
CA GLY A 82 8.29 -6.22 0.17
C GLY A 82 8.01 -4.72 0.11
N LEU A 83 7.75 -4.25 -1.11
CA LEU A 83 7.44 -2.86 -1.41
C LEU A 83 6.06 -2.76 -2.04
N ILE A 84 5.41 -1.62 -1.86
CA ILE A 84 4.08 -1.33 -2.40
C ILE A 84 4.21 -0.61 -3.73
N GLY A 85 3.62 -1.16 -4.80
CA GLY A 85 3.55 -0.47 -6.09
C GLY A 85 2.63 0.75 -6.03
N VAL A 86 3.07 1.92 -6.50
CA VAL A 86 2.24 3.15 -6.46
C VAL A 86 0.91 2.99 -7.21
N LYS A 87 0.90 2.31 -8.36
CA LYS A 87 -0.34 2.07 -9.12
C LYS A 87 -1.28 1.12 -8.40
N GLN A 88 -0.71 0.10 -7.74
CA GLN A 88 -1.47 -0.85 -6.93
C GLN A 88 -2.14 -0.12 -5.77
N MET A 89 -1.38 0.70 -5.03
CA MET A 89 -1.96 1.53 -3.97
C MET A 89 -3.04 2.47 -4.51
N ASN A 90 -2.79 3.16 -5.62
CA ASN A 90 -3.75 4.09 -6.21
C ASN A 90 -5.09 3.42 -6.52
N ASN A 91 -5.04 2.27 -7.18
CA ASN A 91 -6.24 1.51 -7.51
C ASN A 91 -6.97 1.04 -6.23
N MET A 92 -6.22 0.57 -5.23
CA MET A 92 -6.80 0.19 -3.95
C MET A 92 -7.51 1.35 -3.24
N CYS A 93 -6.92 2.54 -3.26
CA CYS A 93 -7.53 3.74 -2.68
C CYS A 93 -8.79 4.15 -3.43
N LYS A 94 -8.85 3.99 -4.76
CA LYS A 94 -10.06 4.25 -5.55
C LYS A 94 -11.18 3.27 -5.25
N ASP A 95 -10.84 2.00 -5.12
CA ASP A 95 -11.82 0.92 -5.02
C ASP A 95 -12.33 0.73 -3.59
N TYR A 96 -11.47 0.93 -2.58
CA TYR A 96 -11.76 0.59 -1.18
C TYR A 96 -11.53 1.73 -0.19
N GLY A 97 -10.86 2.81 -0.62
CA GLY A 97 -10.73 4.03 0.17
C GLY A 97 -12.07 4.78 0.28
N GLU A 98 -12.11 5.78 1.16
CA GLU A 98 -13.27 6.67 1.22
C GLU A 98 -13.37 7.56 -0.01
N LYS A 99 -14.62 7.85 -0.42
CA LYS A 99 -14.89 8.71 -1.57
C LYS A 99 -14.24 10.08 -1.38
N GLY A 100 -13.37 10.46 -2.31
CA GLY A 100 -12.57 11.69 -2.26
C GLY A 100 -11.09 11.45 -1.95
N TYR A 101 -10.72 10.27 -1.46
CA TYR A 101 -9.35 9.87 -1.14
C TYR A 101 -8.84 8.74 -2.04
N GLY A 102 -9.16 8.83 -3.34
CA GLY A 102 -8.81 7.82 -4.34
C GLY A 102 -7.38 7.95 -4.89
N ASP A 103 -6.61 8.95 -4.47
CA ASP A 103 -5.22 9.07 -4.88
C ASP A 103 -4.30 8.34 -3.89
N SER A 104 -3.06 8.11 -4.30
CA SER A 104 -2.02 7.49 -3.47
C SER A 104 -0.78 8.36 -3.43
N GLN A 105 -0.20 8.48 -2.24
CA GLN A 105 1.11 9.10 -2.06
C GLN A 105 2.05 8.07 -1.44
N CYS A 106 3.25 7.95 -2.01
CA CYS A 106 4.23 6.96 -1.61
C CYS A 106 5.64 7.57 -1.52
N TRP A 107 6.49 7.00 -0.67
CA TRP A 107 7.88 7.43 -0.48
C TRP A 107 8.73 6.27 0.06
N ASN A 108 10.04 6.43 -0.08
CA ASN A 108 11.04 5.62 0.60
C ASN A 108 11.74 6.50 1.65
N LEU A 109 12.19 5.92 2.74
CA LEU A 109 12.92 6.65 3.78
C LEU A 109 14.41 6.86 3.43
N HIS A 110 14.94 6.15 2.42
CA HIS A 110 16.36 6.10 2.09
C HIS A 110 16.80 6.89 0.84
N HIS A 111 16.13 8.00 0.48
CA HIS A 111 16.55 8.88 -0.62
C HIS A 111 17.15 10.20 -0.16
#